data_AF-A0A920HVP5-F1
#
_entry.id   AF-A0A920HVP5-F1
#
_cell.length_a   1.000
_cell.length_b   1.000
_cell.length_c   1.000
_cell.angle_alpha   90.00
_cell.angle_beta   90.00
_cell.angle_gamma   90.00
#
_symmetry.space_group_name_H-M   'P 1'
#
loop_
_entity.id
_entity.type
_entity.pdbx_description
1 polymer ?
#
loop_
_entity_poly.entity_id
_entity_poly.type
_entity_poly.pdbx_seq_one_letter_code
_entity_poly.pdbx_strand_id
1 'polypeptide(L)'
;MTTIGGAGTIMQIKKKIDQMDFGKSKRTQAQKSSARNQRKVANLGKRDVNVQGNPKKLKQIFTKKITKPKNKEEVKNTKEKITSSKGFMDHYDWREELGEDWQKVNRKDKTDGMSKAAVKAYRKENPGSKLKTAVTKDPKKLKKGSKSAKRRLAFCRRMKGMKKKLTSAKTSRDPDSRINKALRRWNC
;
A
#
# COMPACT_ATOMS: atom_id res chain seq x y z
N MET A 1 11.86 80.20 5.27
CA MET A 1 12.62 78.95 5.41
C MET A 1 11.80 78.04 6.30
N THR A 2 11.06 77.10 5.71
CA THR A 2 9.98 76.37 6.39
C THR A 2 10.05 74.87 6.08
N THR A 3 9.66 74.07 7.08
CA THR A 3 9.29 72.63 7.11
C THR A 3 10.46 71.63 7.01
N ILE A 4 10.85 70.86 8.03
CA ILE A 4 10.18 69.87 8.93
C ILE A 4 9.58 68.66 8.19
N GLY A 5 10.10 67.47 8.53
CA GLY A 5 9.32 66.23 8.62
C GLY A 5 9.86 65.04 7.82
N GLY A 6 10.34 63.99 8.50
CA GLY A 6 10.70 62.75 7.80
C GLY A 6 11.31 61.59 8.60
N ALA A 7 11.26 61.59 9.94
CA ALA A 7 11.70 60.44 10.75
C ALA A 7 10.48 59.68 11.30
N GLY A 8 9.80 58.89 10.45
CA GLY A 8 8.48 58.34 10.82
C GLY A 8 8.13 56.93 10.35
N THR A 9 8.97 56.24 9.58
CA THR A 9 8.51 55.00 8.89
C THR A 9 9.20 53.71 9.35
N ILE A 10 10.30 53.78 10.09
CA ILE A 10 11.06 52.56 10.48
C ILE A 10 10.57 51.95 11.79
N MET A 11 9.84 52.68 12.63
CA MET A 11 9.33 52.19 13.93
C MET A 11 7.91 51.58 13.91
N GLN A 12 7.27 51.40 12.75
CA GLN A 12 5.98 50.71 12.67
C GLN A 12 6.05 49.23 12.22
N ILE A 13 7.19 48.78 11.67
CA ILE A 13 7.32 47.37 11.23
C ILE A 13 7.80 46.46 12.37
N LYS A 14 8.36 47.00 13.45
CA LYS A 14 8.89 46.21 14.58
C LYS A 14 7.89 45.97 15.73
N LYS A 15 6.64 46.44 15.61
CA LYS A 15 5.55 46.21 16.59
C LYS A 15 4.55 45.13 16.16
N LYS A 16 4.81 44.43 15.05
CA LYS A 16 3.97 43.33 14.53
C LYS A 16 4.61 41.95 14.68
N ILE A 17 5.59 41.85 15.59
CA ILE A 17 6.28 40.61 15.98
C ILE A 17 6.25 40.55 17.50
N ASP A 18 5.08 40.65 18.11
CA ASP A 18 4.87 40.32 19.53
C ASP A 18 3.38 40.03 19.71
N GLN A 19 3.03 38.76 19.47
CA GLN A 19 1.88 37.99 19.99
C GLN A 19 1.71 36.74 19.10
N MET A 20 2.65 35.80 19.22
CA MET A 20 2.35 34.41 18.90
C MET A 20 2.10 33.71 20.23
N ASP A 21 0.85 33.77 20.67
CA ASP A 21 0.32 32.91 21.72
C ASP A 21 0.57 31.44 21.31
N PHE A 22 1.50 30.78 22.00
CA PHE A 22 1.55 29.32 22.05
C PHE A 22 0.34 28.83 22.86
N GLY A 23 -0.85 28.95 22.25
CA GLY A 23 -2.09 28.44 22.78
C GLY A 23 -1.97 26.95 23.02
N LYS A 24 -1.81 26.55 24.28
CA LYS A 24 -2.13 25.21 24.77
C LYS A 24 -3.58 24.95 24.38
N SER A 25 -3.78 24.28 23.24
CA SER A 25 -5.10 23.89 22.75
C SER A 25 -5.80 23.08 23.84
N LYS A 26 -6.76 23.70 24.53
CA LYS A 26 -7.65 23.01 25.46
C LYS A 26 -8.49 22.06 24.60
N ARG A 27 -8.19 20.76 24.67
CA ARG A 27 -8.94 19.71 23.98
C ARG A 27 -10.44 19.94 24.15
N THR A 28 -11.14 20.01 23.03
CA THR A 28 -12.60 20.12 23.01
C THR A 28 -13.22 18.86 23.62
N GLN A 29 -14.43 18.96 24.15
CA GLN A 29 -15.12 17.85 24.80
C GLN A 29 -15.30 16.63 23.86
N ALA A 30 -15.42 16.90 22.55
CA ALA A 30 -15.41 15.89 21.49
C ALA A 30 -14.05 15.17 21.33
N GLN A 31 -12.93 15.87 21.50
CA GLN A 31 -11.60 15.26 21.51
C GLN A 31 -11.34 14.43 22.78
N LYS A 32 -11.93 14.81 23.91
CA LYS A 32 -11.89 14.03 25.16
C LYS A 32 -12.76 12.76 25.10
N SER A 33 -13.94 12.83 24.48
CA SER A 33 -14.82 11.66 24.31
C SER A 33 -14.22 10.63 23.34
N SER A 34 -13.56 11.08 22.27
CA SER A 34 -12.84 10.18 21.34
C SER A 34 -11.67 9.44 22.01
N ALA A 35 -10.89 10.12 22.86
CA ALA A 35 -9.83 9.49 23.66
C ALA A 35 -10.38 8.51 24.73
N ARG A 36 -11.55 8.79 25.30
CA ARG A 36 -12.25 7.86 26.23
C ARG A 36 -12.75 6.61 25.49
N ASN A 37 -13.23 6.76 24.26
CA ASN A 37 -13.70 5.65 23.45
C ASN A 37 -12.54 4.74 22.98
N GLN A 38 -11.37 5.33 22.68
CA GLN A 38 -10.14 4.58 22.37
C GLN A 38 -9.62 3.75 23.57
N ARG A 39 -9.81 4.19 24.82
CA ARG A 39 -9.48 3.37 26.00
C ARG A 39 -10.50 2.25 26.25
N LYS A 40 -11.76 2.41 25.85
CA LYS A 40 -12.80 1.38 25.99
C LYS A 40 -12.57 0.19 25.06
N VAL A 41 -12.08 0.43 23.84
CA VAL A 41 -11.71 -0.65 22.89
C VAL A 41 -10.44 -1.41 23.31
N ALA A 42 -9.51 -0.76 24.03
CA ALA A 42 -8.31 -1.42 24.55
C ALA A 42 -8.58 -2.35 25.75
N ASN A 43 -9.66 -2.12 26.51
CA ASN A 43 -10.04 -2.96 27.65
C ASN A 43 -10.96 -4.15 27.29
N LEU A 44 -11.52 -4.19 26.08
CA LEU A 44 -12.30 -5.34 25.61
C LEU A 44 -11.44 -6.53 25.16
N GLY A 45 -10.13 -6.33 25.00
CA GLY A 45 -9.16 -7.36 24.60
C GLY A 45 -8.43 -8.07 25.75
N LYS A 46 -8.80 -7.82 27.01
CA LYS A 46 -8.16 -8.40 28.21
C LYS A 46 -9.12 -9.23 29.07
N ARG A 47 -9.99 -10.01 28.44
CA ARG A 47 -10.66 -11.12 29.14
C ARG A 47 -9.91 -12.39 28.80
N ASP A 48 -8.99 -12.75 29.70
CA ASP A 48 -8.31 -14.03 29.70
C ASP A 48 -9.35 -15.16 29.71
N VAL A 49 -9.48 -15.89 28.61
CA VAL A 49 -10.15 -17.18 28.63
C VAL A 49 -9.14 -18.17 29.20
N ASN A 50 -9.19 -18.33 30.53
CA ASN A 50 -8.56 -19.43 31.22
C ASN A 50 -9.19 -20.75 30.74
N VAL A 51 -8.58 -21.39 29.75
CA VAL A 51 -8.85 -22.79 29.40
C VAL A 51 -7.79 -23.66 30.06
N GLN A 52 -7.91 -23.84 31.38
CA GLN A 52 -7.34 -25.03 32.04
C GLN A 52 -8.16 -26.26 31.62
N GLY A 53 -7.98 -26.67 30.36
CA GLY A 53 -8.47 -27.94 29.85
C GLY A 53 -7.44 -29.03 30.10
N ASN A 54 -7.76 -29.98 30.97
CA ASN A 54 -6.91 -31.14 31.26
C ASN A 54 -6.50 -31.86 29.95
N PRO A 55 -5.19 -31.97 29.63
CA PRO A 55 -4.70 -32.49 28.35
C PRO A 55 -5.05 -33.96 28.10
N LYS A 56 -5.46 -34.71 29.13
CA LYS A 56 -5.88 -36.12 29.01
C LYS A 56 -7.28 -36.27 28.40
N LYS A 57 -8.17 -35.28 28.58
CA LYS A 57 -9.54 -35.34 28.03
C LYS A 57 -9.58 -35.01 26.53
N LEU A 58 -8.68 -34.15 26.06
CA LEU A 58 -8.58 -33.80 24.64
C LEU A 58 -8.09 -34.98 23.77
N LYS A 59 -7.22 -35.85 24.31
CA LYS A 59 -6.75 -37.06 23.61
C LYS A 59 -7.84 -38.14 23.47
N GLN A 60 -8.81 -38.19 24.39
CA GLN A 60 -9.94 -39.14 24.26
C GLN A 60 -10.98 -38.71 23.22
N ILE A 61 -11.16 -37.40 23.01
CA ILE A 61 -12.08 -36.89 21.97
C ILE A 61 -11.47 -37.05 20.58
N PHE A 62 -10.14 -36.88 20.45
CA PHE A 62 -9.45 -37.02 19.16
C PHE A 62 -9.28 -38.47 18.68
N THR A 63 -9.40 -39.45 19.57
CA THR A 63 -9.22 -40.88 19.26
C THR A 63 -10.53 -41.61 18.94
N LYS A 64 -11.69 -40.99 19.17
CA LYS A 64 -12.99 -41.55 18.78
C LYS A 64 -13.58 -40.78 17.60
N LYS A 65 -13.54 -41.43 16.43
CA LYS A 65 -14.21 -41.13 15.15
C LYS A 65 -13.45 -40.23 14.16
N ILE A 66 -12.37 -40.79 13.60
CA ILE A 66 -12.13 -40.67 12.14
C ILE A 66 -12.23 -42.09 11.57
N THR A 67 -13.46 -42.57 11.37
CA THR A 67 -13.68 -43.73 10.51
C THR A 67 -13.47 -43.26 9.07
N LYS A 68 -12.41 -43.77 8.42
CA LYS A 68 -12.11 -43.51 7.01
C LYS A 68 -13.33 -43.90 6.15
N PRO A 69 -13.81 -43.05 5.23
CA PRO A 69 -14.90 -43.41 4.33
C PRO A 69 -14.45 -44.57 3.43
N LYS A 70 -15.27 -45.62 3.36
CA LYS A 70 -14.92 -46.90 2.73
C LYS A 70 -15.21 -46.99 1.22
N ASN A 71 -15.61 -45.91 0.53
CA ASN A 71 -15.82 -46.02 -0.93
C ASN A 71 -15.51 -44.73 -1.70
N LYS A 72 -14.88 -44.89 -2.86
CA LYS A 72 -14.32 -43.83 -3.73
C LYS A 72 -15.40 -43.07 -4.51
N GLU A 73 -16.61 -43.63 -4.64
CA GLU A 73 -17.76 -42.99 -5.31
C GLU A 73 -18.48 -41.97 -4.42
N GLU A 74 -18.57 -42.21 -3.11
CA GLU A 74 -19.25 -41.32 -2.17
C GLU A 74 -18.51 -39.98 -1.98
N VAL A 75 -17.17 -40.01 -2.11
CA VAL A 75 -16.28 -38.84 -2.08
C VAL A 75 -16.41 -37.96 -3.33
N LYS A 76 -16.84 -38.54 -4.47
CA LYS A 76 -17.08 -37.78 -5.72
C LYS A 76 -18.41 -37.02 -5.65
N ASN A 77 -19.48 -37.69 -5.24
CA ASN A 77 -20.82 -37.08 -5.12
C ASN A 77 -20.89 -35.99 -4.03
N THR A 78 -20.14 -36.14 -2.94
CA THR A 78 -20.03 -35.08 -1.91
C THR A 78 -19.21 -33.89 -2.38
N LYS A 79 -18.15 -34.10 -3.18
CA LYS A 79 -17.44 -32.99 -3.84
C LYS A 79 -18.34 -32.22 -4.80
N GLU A 80 -19.15 -32.90 -5.59
CA GLU A 80 -20.10 -32.27 -6.53
C GLU A 80 -21.23 -31.51 -5.82
N LYS A 81 -21.77 -32.04 -4.71
CA LYS A 81 -22.76 -31.34 -3.87
C LYS A 81 -22.18 -30.14 -3.11
N ILE A 82 -20.91 -30.20 -2.70
CA ILE A 82 -20.21 -29.06 -2.09
C ILE A 82 -19.90 -27.99 -3.14
N THR A 83 -19.61 -28.36 -4.40
CA THR A 83 -19.46 -27.39 -5.49
C THR A 83 -20.78 -26.75 -5.90
N SER A 84 -21.90 -27.45 -5.79
CA SER A 84 -23.23 -26.90 -6.12
C SER A 84 -23.80 -25.95 -5.06
N SER A 85 -23.45 -26.11 -3.78
CA SER A 85 -23.90 -25.23 -2.69
C SER A 85 -22.96 -24.05 -2.42
N LYS A 86 -21.79 -24.03 -3.07
CA LYS A 86 -20.80 -22.94 -3.00
C LYS A 86 -20.96 -21.91 -4.13
N GLY A 87 -22.19 -21.76 -4.63
CA GLY A 87 -22.57 -20.79 -5.67
C GLY A 87 -23.42 -19.62 -5.18
N PHE A 88 -23.61 -19.44 -3.86
CA PHE A 88 -24.49 -18.38 -3.31
C PHE A 88 -23.75 -17.34 -2.43
N MET A 89 -22.45 -17.17 -2.67
CA MET A 89 -21.80 -15.89 -2.38
C MET A 89 -21.03 -15.54 -3.63
N ASP A 90 -21.82 -15.19 -4.65
CA ASP A 90 -21.35 -14.53 -5.85
C ASP A 90 -20.41 -13.41 -5.42
N HIS A 91 -19.21 -13.54 -5.94
CA HIS A 91 -18.11 -12.65 -5.71
C HIS A 91 -18.51 -11.29 -6.28
N TYR A 92 -19.14 -10.42 -5.47
CA TYR A 92 -19.35 -9.02 -5.81
C TYR A 92 -17.98 -8.38 -6.04
N ASP A 93 -17.46 -8.48 -7.26
CA ASP A 93 -16.36 -7.66 -7.72
C ASP A 93 -16.92 -6.28 -7.99
N TRP A 94 -17.03 -5.48 -6.93
CA TRP A 94 -17.42 -4.07 -6.99
C TRP A 94 -16.62 -3.24 -8.01
N ARG A 95 -15.53 -3.79 -8.58
CA ARG A 95 -14.76 -3.16 -9.67
C ARG A 95 -15.35 -3.39 -11.06
N GLU A 96 -16.19 -4.41 -11.27
CA GLU A 96 -16.81 -4.63 -12.59
C GLU A 96 -17.79 -3.51 -12.95
N GLU A 97 -18.43 -2.89 -11.95
CA GLU A 97 -19.36 -1.78 -12.14
C GLU A 97 -18.66 -0.45 -12.49
N LEU A 98 -17.36 -0.31 -12.19
CA LEU A 98 -16.63 0.97 -12.30
C LEU A 98 -16.11 1.34 -13.70
N GLY A 99 -16.39 0.55 -14.75
CA GLY A 99 -16.17 0.96 -16.14
C GLY A 99 -14.69 1.24 -16.50
N GLU A 100 -14.07 0.32 -17.24
CA GLU A 100 -12.65 0.35 -17.62
C GLU A 100 -11.69 0.33 -16.43
N ASP A 101 -11.27 -0.85 -16.00
CA ASP A 101 -10.19 -1.02 -15.03
C ASP A 101 -8.83 -0.94 -15.75
N TRP A 102 -8.02 0.11 -15.52
CA TRP A 102 -6.67 0.20 -16.07
C TRP A 102 -5.81 -1.04 -15.76
N GLN A 103 -6.12 -1.78 -14.69
CA GLN A 103 -5.47 -3.07 -14.41
C GLN A 103 -5.76 -4.10 -15.49
N LYS A 104 -6.94 -4.10 -16.12
CA LYS A 104 -7.26 -4.99 -17.26
C LYS A 104 -6.28 -4.78 -18.41
N VAL A 105 -5.96 -3.52 -18.73
CA VAL A 105 -4.95 -3.18 -19.74
C VAL A 105 -3.56 -3.63 -19.28
N ASN A 106 -3.20 -3.35 -18.03
CA ASN A 106 -1.89 -3.72 -17.48
C ASN A 106 -1.68 -5.24 -17.32
N ARG A 107 -2.74 -6.01 -17.06
CA ARG A 107 -2.69 -7.49 -16.96
C ARG A 107 -2.50 -8.15 -18.33
N LYS A 108 -3.09 -7.57 -19.38
CA LYS A 108 -2.91 -8.03 -20.77
C LYS A 108 -1.55 -7.63 -21.35
N ASP A 109 -0.97 -6.58 -20.79
CA ASP A 109 0.32 -6.05 -21.18
C ASP A 109 1.45 -6.98 -20.71
N LYS A 110 2.20 -7.55 -21.66
CA LYS A 110 3.31 -8.47 -21.38
C LYS A 110 4.61 -7.72 -21.01
N THR A 111 4.53 -6.45 -20.65
CA THR A 111 5.71 -5.65 -20.30
C THR A 111 6.08 -5.78 -18.81
N ASP A 112 7.38 -5.69 -18.52
CA ASP A 112 7.90 -5.64 -17.15
C ASP A 112 7.62 -4.26 -16.51
N GLY A 113 6.36 -4.00 -16.18
CA GLY A 113 5.86 -2.73 -15.64
C GLY A 113 4.60 -2.26 -16.38
N MET A 114 4.37 -0.95 -16.42
CA MET A 114 3.28 -0.35 -17.20
C MET A 114 3.77 0.12 -18.57
N SER A 115 3.10 -0.31 -19.65
CA SER A 115 3.27 0.32 -20.98
C SER A 115 2.69 1.72 -21.04
N LYS A 116 2.93 2.38 -22.17
CA LYS A 116 2.28 3.66 -22.49
C LYS A 116 0.76 3.55 -22.53
N ALA A 117 0.20 2.40 -22.96
CA ALA A 117 -1.23 2.18 -23.00
C ALA A 117 -1.82 2.06 -21.58
N ALA A 118 -1.19 1.27 -20.72
CA ALA A 118 -1.58 1.15 -19.32
C ALA A 118 -1.51 2.50 -18.57
N VAL A 119 -0.44 3.28 -18.80
CA VAL A 119 -0.34 4.64 -18.22
C VAL A 119 -1.41 5.57 -18.77
N LYS A 120 -1.77 5.45 -20.06
CA LYS A 120 -2.84 6.27 -20.66
C LYS A 120 -4.20 5.93 -20.02
N ALA A 121 -4.55 4.65 -19.92
CA ALA A 121 -5.77 4.20 -19.26
C ALA A 121 -5.81 4.71 -17.80
N TYR A 122 -4.73 4.51 -17.04
CA TYR A 122 -4.65 5.00 -15.67
C TYR A 122 -4.88 6.52 -15.55
N ARG A 123 -4.34 7.31 -16.48
CA ARG A 123 -4.50 8.78 -16.46
C ARG A 123 -5.90 9.24 -16.90
N LYS A 124 -6.64 8.42 -17.66
CA LYS A 124 -8.04 8.67 -18.03
C LYS A 124 -8.93 8.52 -16.79
N GLU A 125 -8.72 7.46 -16.03
CA GLU A 125 -9.46 7.18 -14.79
C GLU A 125 -9.02 8.07 -13.61
N ASN A 126 -7.78 8.57 -13.62
CA ASN A 126 -7.21 9.39 -12.54
C ASN A 126 -6.72 10.74 -13.08
N PRO A 127 -7.63 11.73 -13.26
CA PRO A 127 -7.25 13.06 -13.72
C PRO A 127 -6.25 13.70 -12.74
N GLY A 128 -5.24 14.39 -13.28
CA GLY A 128 -4.16 14.99 -12.48
C GLY A 128 -3.00 14.05 -12.12
N SER A 129 -3.07 12.76 -12.51
CA SER A 129 -1.97 11.82 -12.29
C SER A 129 -0.67 12.24 -12.97
N LYS A 130 0.42 12.24 -12.18
CA LYS A 130 1.81 12.52 -12.62
C LYS A 130 2.57 11.23 -12.95
N LEU A 131 1.87 10.13 -13.17
CA LEU A 131 2.49 8.83 -13.45
C LEU A 131 3.31 8.89 -14.74
N LYS A 132 4.51 8.31 -14.70
CA LYS A 132 5.43 8.27 -15.84
C LYS A 132 5.93 6.86 -16.07
N THR A 133 6.12 6.51 -17.34
CA THR A 133 6.72 5.24 -17.73
C THR A 133 8.21 5.19 -17.37
N ALA A 134 8.73 3.97 -17.30
CA ALA A 134 10.15 3.70 -17.14
C ALA A 134 10.98 4.33 -18.27
N VAL A 135 12.18 4.79 -17.93
CA VAL A 135 13.12 5.36 -18.91
C VAL A 135 13.77 4.21 -19.67
N THR A 136 13.31 3.96 -20.90
CA THR A 136 13.81 2.88 -21.78
C THR A 136 15.11 3.23 -22.51
N LYS A 137 15.43 4.52 -22.64
CA LYS A 137 16.59 4.95 -23.43
C LYS A 137 17.88 4.46 -22.78
N ASP A 138 18.85 4.11 -23.62
CA ASP A 138 20.20 3.76 -23.19
C ASP A 138 20.76 4.90 -22.32
N PRO A 139 21.30 4.60 -21.12
CA PRO A 139 21.91 5.58 -20.23
C PRO A 139 22.98 6.46 -20.91
N LYS A 140 23.75 5.91 -21.87
CA LYS A 140 24.80 6.65 -22.59
C LYS A 140 24.22 7.73 -23.50
N LYS A 141 23.00 7.51 -24.03
CA LYS A 141 22.28 8.43 -24.91
C LYS A 141 21.49 9.49 -24.13
N LEU A 142 21.45 9.40 -22.79
CA LEU A 142 20.79 10.40 -21.96
C LEU A 142 21.74 11.57 -21.65
N LYS A 143 21.32 12.79 -21.99
CA LYS A 143 22.06 14.00 -21.60
C LYS A 143 22.25 14.05 -20.08
N LYS A 144 23.50 14.18 -19.64
CA LYS A 144 23.88 14.30 -18.22
C LYS A 144 23.11 15.46 -17.58
N GLY A 145 22.56 15.24 -16.39
CA GLY A 145 21.76 16.24 -15.68
C GLY A 145 20.31 16.43 -16.16
N SER A 146 19.89 15.81 -17.26
CA SER A 146 18.50 15.88 -17.73
C SER A 146 17.49 15.32 -16.72
N LYS A 147 16.23 15.77 -16.80
CA LYS A 147 15.13 15.26 -15.96
C LYS A 147 14.99 13.73 -16.05
N SER A 148 15.18 13.15 -17.23
CA SER A 148 15.14 11.69 -17.46
C SER A 148 16.31 10.97 -16.81
N ALA A 149 17.54 11.50 -16.95
CA ALA A 149 18.72 10.95 -16.29
C ALA A 149 18.58 10.97 -14.76
N LYS A 150 18.13 12.10 -14.20
CA LYS A 150 17.89 12.24 -12.75
C LYS A 150 16.83 11.25 -12.23
N ARG A 151 15.71 11.09 -12.96
CA ARG A 151 14.67 10.10 -12.62
C ARG A 151 15.20 8.67 -12.62
N ARG A 152 15.94 8.27 -13.67
CA ARG A 152 16.55 6.95 -13.76
C ARG A 152 17.51 6.73 -12.58
N LEU A 153 18.42 7.66 -12.33
CA LEU A 153 19.41 7.55 -11.26
C LEU A 153 18.73 7.39 -9.88
N ALA A 154 17.69 8.17 -9.61
CA ALA A 154 16.93 8.07 -8.38
C ALA A 154 16.25 6.70 -8.22
N PHE A 155 15.65 6.17 -9.29
CA PHE A 155 15.06 4.83 -9.29
C PHE A 155 16.13 3.75 -9.04
N CYS A 156 17.23 3.76 -9.80
CA CYS A 156 18.29 2.77 -9.66
C CYS A 156 18.88 2.77 -8.24
N ARG A 157 19.11 3.94 -7.64
CA ARG A 157 19.64 4.03 -6.27
C ARG A 157 18.69 3.42 -5.24
N ARG A 158 17.39 3.73 -5.32
CA ARG A 158 16.38 3.19 -4.39
C ARG A 158 16.23 1.68 -4.54
N MET A 159 16.09 1.21 -5.78
CA MET A 159 15.84 -0.21 -6.06
C MET A 159 17.07 -1.08 -5.81
N LYS A 160 18.29 -0.61 -6.13
CA LYS A 160 19.53 -1.32 -5.77
C LYS A 160 19.73 -1.37 -4.26
N GLY A 161 19.39 -0.30 -3.54
CA GLY A 161 19.40 -0.29 -2.07
C GLY A 161 18.43 -1.30 -1.47
N MET A 162 17.19 -1.35 -1.98
CA MET A 162 16.19 -2.35 -1.59
C MET A 162 16.65 -3.78 -1.90
N LYS A 163 17.24 -4.00 -3.09
CA LYS A 163 17.82 -5.29 -3.50
C LYS A 163 18.91 -5.76 -2.54
N LYS A 164 19.75 -4.84 -2.04
CA LYS A 164 20.85 -5.16 -1.11
C LYS A 164 20.35 -5.48 0.30
N LYS A 165 19.35 -4.75 0.81
CA LYS A 165 18.95 -4.82 2.23
C LYS A 165 17.76 -5.74 2.51
N LEU A 166 16.76 -5.75 1.63
CA LEU A 166 15.45 -6.35 1.91
C LEU A 166 15.14 -7.58 1.05
N THR A 167 15.96 -7.86 0.04
CA THR A 167 15.74 -8.99 -0.87
C THR A 167 16.61 -10.17 -0.44
N SER A 168 16.00 -11.36 -0.33
CA SER A 168 16.75 -12.58 -0.02
C SER A 168 17.83 -12.87 -1.08
N ALA A 169 18.88 -13.58 -0.68
CA ALA A 169 19.98 -13.90 -1.59
C ALA A 169 19.51 -14.70 -2.83
N LYS A 170 18.50 -15.57 -2.67
CA LYS A 170 17.89 -16.33 -3.76
C LYS A 170 17.23 -15.39 -4.79
N THR A 171 16.30 -14.54 -4.34
CA THR A 171 15.57 -13.61 -5.23
C THR A 171 16.51 -12.56 -5.86
N SER A 172 17.55 -12.15 -5.14
CA SER A 172 18.54 -11.19 -5.63
C SER A 172 19.36 -11.74 -6.82
N ARG A 173 19.69 -13.03 -6.79
CA ARG A 173 20.46 -13.73 -7.84
C ARG A 173 19.60 -14.19 -9.02
N ASP A 174 18.32 -14.46 -8.79
CA ASP A 174 17.39 -14.89 -9.84
C ASP A 174 17.16 -13.79 -10.90
N PRO A 175 17.57 -13.99 -12.17
CA PRO A 175 17.38 -13.00 -13.23
C PRO A 175 15.90 -12.72 -13.54
N ASP A 176 15.01 -13.66 -13.27
CA ASP A 176 13.59 -13.54 -13.56
C ASP A 176 12.75 -12.99 -12.41
N SER A 177 13.40 -12.68 -11.29
CA SER A 177 12.75 -12.03 -10.17
C SER A 177 12.21 -10.65 -10.57
N ARG A 178 11.07 -10.27 -9.96
CA ARG A 178 10.38 -9.01 -10.24
C ARG A 178 11.28 -7.79 -10.04
N ILE A 179 12.17 -7.83 -9.05
CA ILE A 179 13.13 -6.75 -8.77
C ILE A 179 14.18 -6.61 -9.87
N ASN A 180 14.69 -7.72 -10.41
CA ASN A 180 15.68 -7.70 -11.48
C ASN A 180 15.07 -7.32 -12.83
N LYS A 181 13.85 -7.78 -13.10
CA LYS A 181 13.03 -7.31 -14.24
C LYS A 181 12.82 -5.80 -14.21
N ALA A 182 12.44 -5.25 -13.05
CA ALA A 182 12.27 -3.81 -12.88
C ALA A 182 13.58 -3.02 -13.07
N LEU A 183 14.69 -3.49 -12.50
CA LEU A 183 16.01 -2.86 -12.67
C LEU A 183 16.45 -2.85 -14.13
N ARG A 184 16.33 -3.99 -14.82
CA ARG A 184 16.65 -4.14 -16.25
C ARG A 184 15.82 -3.20 -17.10
N ARG A 185 14.52 -3.10 -16.83
CA ARG A 185 13.60 -2.24 -17.58
C ARG A 185 13.93 -0.75 -17.49
N TRP A 186 14.57 -0.33 -16.40
CA TRP A 186 15.07 1.03 -16.18
C TRP A 186 16.53 1.22 -16.59
N ASN A 187 17.13 0.21 -17.23
CA ASN A 187 18.54 0.14 -17.58
C ASN A 187 19.44 0.46 -16.38
N CYS A 188 19.09 -0.05 -15.21
CA CYS A 188 19.93 -0.05 -14.02
C CYS A 188 20.85 -1.28 -14.03
#